data_AF-A0A4Y2SJY6-F1
#
_entry.id   AF-A0A4Y2SJY6-F1
#
_cell.length_a   1.000
_cell.length_b   1.000
_cell.length_c   1.000
_cell.angle_alpha   90.00
_cell.angle_beta   90.00
_cell.angle_gamma   90.00
#
_symmetry.space_group_name_H-M   'P 1'
#
loop_
_entity.id
_entity.type
_entity.pdbx_description
1 polymer ?
#
loop_
_entity_poly.entity_id
_entity_poly.type
_entity_poly.pdbx_seq_one_letter_code
_entity_poly.pdbx_strand_id
1 'polypeptide(L)'
;MNRKLQHMRPALVNRKCPILLHSNARAQVALMKLQKLNKLGYETLSHPPYLSPAEYYFLSASTISWEIKSSTTTSAVENAFREFIDSRTLEF
;
A
#
# COMPACT_ATOMS: atom_id res chain seq x y z
N MET A 1 6.28 -5.95 -16.68
CA MET A 1 5.75 -4.63 -17.10
C MET A 1 4.41 -4.82 -17.80
N ASN A 2 3.35 -4.17 -17.34
CA ASN A 2 1.99 -4.46 -17.80
C ASN A 2 1.73 -3.78 -19.18
N ARG A 3 1.66 -4.57 -20.26
CA ARG A 3 1.48 -4.08 -21.65
C ARG A 3 0.19 -3.28 -21.83
N LYS A 4 -0.88 -3.63 -21.10
CA LYS A 4 -2.15 -2.88 -21.14
C LYS A 4 -1.99 -1.47 -20.58
N LEU A 5 -1.28 -1.32 -19.47
CA LEU A 5 -1.00 -0.01 -18.87
C LEU A 5 -0.12 0.88 -19.77
N GLN A 6 0.85 0.30 -20.47
CA GLN A 6 1.66 1.04 -21.45
C GLN A 6 0.82 1.61 -22.59
N HIS A 7 -0.15 0.85 -23.09
CA HIS A 7 -1.02 1.31 -24.16
C HIS A 7 -2.05 2.34 -23.68
N MET A 8 -2.66 2.11 -22.52
CA MET A 8 -3.72 2.97 -21.99
C MET A 8 -3.19 4.28 -21.41
N ARG A 9 -2.03 4.25 -20.73
CA ARG A 9 -1.45 5.40 -20.02
C ARG A 9 0.08 5.41 -20.11
N PRO A 10 0.67 5.59 -21.31
CA PRO A 10 2.12 5.54 -21.52
C PRO A 10 2.89 6.56 -20.65
N ALA A 11 2.28 7.72 -20.40
CA ALA A 11 2.85 8.75 -19.52
C ALA A 11 3.05 8.27 -18.07
N LEU A 12 2.18 7.41 -17.54
CA LEU A 12 2.35 6.86 -16.19
C LEU A 12 3.48 5.84 -16.12
N VAL A 13 3.64 5.05 -17.18
CA VAL A 13 4.64 3.98 -17.22
C VAL A 13 6.06 4.52 -17.39
N ASN A 14 6.20 5.70 -18.02
CA ASN A 14 7.49 6.36 -18.24
C ASN A 14 7.86 7.40 -17.18
N ARG A 15 7.06 7.55 -16.12
CA ARG A 15 7.37 8.46 -15.01
C ARG A 15 8.55 7.91 -14.21
N LYS A 16 9.58 8.74 -14.04
CA LYS A 16 10.74 8.45 -13.17
C LYS A 16 10.45 8.70 -11.68
N CYS A 17 9.31 9.32 -11.38
CA CYS A 17 8.93 9.68 -10.02
C CYS A 17 8.05 8.59 -9.39
N PRO A 18 8.24 8.24 -8.11
CA PRO A 18 7.34 7.34 -7.39
C PRO A 18 5.91 7.90 -7.34
N ILE A 19 4.94 7.04 -7.63
CA ILE A 19 3.53 7.36 -7.54
C ILE A 19 2.96 6.70 -6.30
N LEU A 20 2.42 7.51 -5.38
CA LEU A 20 1.80 7.01 -4.15
C LEU A 20 0.31 6.76 -4.39
N LEU A 21 -0.11 5.51 -4.16
CA LEU A 21 -1.51 5.11 -4.08
C LEU A 21 -1.86 4.82 -2.63
N HIS A 22 -2.82 5.55 -2.07
CA HIS A 22 -3.27 5.40 -0.69
C HIS A 22 -4.76 5.73 -0.55
N SER A 23 -5.39 5.36 0.57
CA SER A 23 -6.80 5.65 0.82
C SER A 23 -7.03 7.11 1.21
N ASN A 24 -8.16 7.69 0.80
CA ASN A 24 -8.54 9.08 1.10
C ASN A 24 -9.08 9.27 2.53
N ALA A 25 -8.68 8.43 3.49
CA ALA A 25 -9.07 8.61 4.88
C ALA A 25 -8.67 10.02 5.36
N ARG A 26 -9.52 10.68 6.17
CA ARG A 26 -9.35 12.10 6.54
C ARG A 26 -7.95 12.43 7.12
N ALA A 27 -7.37 11.50 7.87
CA ALA A 27 -6.02 11.64 8.44
C ALA A 27 -4.89 11.55 7.39
N GLN A 28 -5.15 10.97 6.22
CA GLN A 28 -4.20 10.81 5.12
C GLN A 28 -4.23 12.02 4.17
N VAL A 29 -5.41 12.59 3.93
CA VAL A 29 -5.61 13.77 3.07
C VAL A 29 -5.37 15.10 3.81
N ALA A 30 -4.89 15.04 5.07
CA ALA A 30 -4.52 16.22 5.82
C ALA A 30 -3.46 17.04 5.05
N LEU A 31 -3.64 18.37 4.98
CA LEU A 31 -2.77 19.27 4.22
C LEU A 31 -1.28 19.11 4.53
N MET A 32 -0.93 18.88 5.79
CA MET A 32 0.45 18.64 6.22
C MET A 32 1.07 17.39 5.56
N LYS A 33 0.29 16.32 5.35
CA LYS A 33 0.75 15.13 4.65
C LYS A 33 0.96 15.40 3.17
N LEU A 34 0.03 16.08 2.51
CA LEU A 34 0.16 16.47 1.10
C LEU A 34 1.40 17.35 0.88
N GLN A 35 1.66 18.29 1.79
CA GLN A 35 2.87 19.11 1.77
C GLN A 35 4.15 18.28 1.93
N LYS A 36 4.14 17.28 2.84
CA LYS A 36 5.28 16.38 3.03
C LYS A 36 5.53 15.50 1.81
N LEU A 37 4.46 14.99 1.18
CA LEU A 37 4.54 14.20 -0.05
C LEU A 37 5.11 15.02 -1.20
N ASN A 38 4.64 16.25 -1.38
CA ASN A 38 5.16 17.16 -2.40
C ASN A 38 6.65 17.48 -2.19
N LYS A 39 7.08 17.71 -0.93
CA LYS A 39 8.50 17.91 -0.60
C LYS A 39 9.38 16.70 -0.91
N LEU A 40 8.83 15.50 -0.75
CA LEU A 40 9.51 14.24 -1.07
C LEU A 40 9.41 13.89 -2.56
N GLY A 41 8.74 14.71 -3.37
CA GLY A 41 8.54 14.50 -4.80
C GLY A 41 7.42 13.52 -5.16
N TYR A 42 6.72 12.93 -4.19
CA TYR A 42 5.70 11.92 -4.47
C TYR A 42 4.48 12.54 -5.16
N GLU A 43 4.13 12.00 -6.32
CA GLU A 43 2.87 12.29 -6.97
C GLU A 43 1.76 11.46 -6.33
N THR A 44 0.66 12.09 -5.96
CA THR A 44 -0.52 11.41 -5.40
C THR A 44 -1.51 11.11 -6.51
N LEU A 45 -1.90 9.84 -6.66
CA LEU A 45 -2.99 9.45 -7.56
C LEU A 45 -4.35 9.80 -6.94
N SER A 46 -5.22 10.45 -7.72
CA SER A 46 -6.62 10.64 -7.32
C SER A 46 -7.32 9.29 -7.32
N HIS A 47 -7.90 8.91 -6.19
CA HIS A 47 -8.48 7.59 -5.96
C HIS A 47 -9.88 7.67 -5.35
N PRO A 48 -10.83 6.78 -5.68
CA PRO A 48 -12.11 6.68 -4.99
C PRO A 48 -11.94 6.37 -3.50
N PRO A 49 -12.84 6.86 -2.62
CA PRO A 49 -12.66 6.75 -1.17
C PRO A 49 -12.54 5.34 -0.57
N TYR A 50 -12.79 4.25 -1.33
CA TYR A 50 -13.05 2.92 -0.75
C TYR A 50 -12.24 1.74 -1.33
N LEU A 51 -11.17 1.95 -2.11
CA LEU A 51 -10.53 0.82 -2.84
C LEU A 51 -9.00 0.84 -2.87
N SER A 52 -8.28 0.82 -1.74
CA SER A 52 -6.82 0.65 -1.82
C SER A 52 -6.46 -0.80 -2.18
N PRO A 53 -5.56 -1.07 -3.15
CA PRO A 53 -5.08 -2.43 -3.41
C PRO A 53 -4.47 -3.10 -2.18
N ALA A 54 -3.86 -2.31 -1.28
CA ALA A 54 -3.36 -2.78 0.00
C ALA A 54 -4.50 -3.26 0.93
N GLU A 55 -5.66 -2.61 0.87
CA GLU A 55 -6.81 -3.03 1.68
C GLU A 55 -7.40 -4.35 1.19
N TYR A 56 -7.38 -4.63 -0.12
CA TYR A 56 -7.93 -5.88 -0.65
C TYR A 56 -6.95 -7.06 -0.54
N TYR A 57 -5.74 -6.95 -1.07
CA TYR A 57 -4.83 -8.09 -1.17
C TYR A 57 -3.98 -8.30 0.07
N PHE A 58 -3.49 -7.22 0.68
CA PHE A 58 -2.57 -7.31 1.80
C PHE A 58 -3.30 -7.54 3.13
N LEU A 59 -4.35 -6.76 3.41
CA LEU A 59 -5.12 -6.97 4.65
C LEU A 59 -5.81 -8.33 4.69
N SER A 60 -6.43 -8.80 3.60
CA SER A 60 -7.11 -10.11 3.57
C SER A 60 -6.17 -11.28 3.86
N ALA A 61 -4.98 -11.26 3.27
CA ALA A 61 -3.98 -12.29 3.49
C ALA A 61 -3.43 -12.23 4.92
N SER A 62 -3.32 -11.02 5.48
CA SER A 62 -2.86 -10.82 6.86
C SER A 62 -3.91 -11.25 7.89
N THR A 63 -5.20 -10.97 7.65
CA THR A 63 -6.28 -11.40 8.56
C THR A 63 -6.37 -12.91 8.68
N ILE A 64 -6.20 -13.64 7.57
CA ILE A 64 -6.15 -15.11 7.57
C ILE A 64 -4.96 -15.60 8.42
N SER A 65 -3.80 -14.95 8.30
CA SER A 65 -2.62 -15.31 9.09
C SER A 65 -2.76 -15.00 10.59
N TRP A 66 -3.48 -13.93 10.95
CA TRP A 66 -3.70 -13.54 12.34
C TRP A 66 -4.72 -14.43 13.05
N GLU A 67 -5.75 -14.88 12.34
CA GLU A 67 -6.74 -15.82 12.87
C GLU A 67 -6.08 -17.17 13.28
N ILE A 68 -4.98 -17.53 12.62
CA ILE A 68 -4.17 -18.73 12.93
C ILE A 68 -3.20 -18.50 14.12
N LYS A 69 -2.81 -17.26 14.44
CA LYS A 69 -1.69 -16.92 15.36
C LYS A 69 -2.08 -16.13 16.62
N SER A 70 -3.37 -16.06 16.98
CA SER A 70 -3.88 -15.19 18.06
C SER A 70 -3.02 -15.26 19.35
N SER A 71 -2.25 -14.20 19.60
CA SER A 71 -1.33 -14.08 20.72
C SER A 71 -1.58 -12.76 21.47
N THR A 72 -1.43 -12.81 22.79
CA THR A 72 -1.94 -11.79 23.73
C THR A 72 -1.00 -10.61 23.98
N THR A 73 0.19 -10.56 23.36
CA THR A 73 1.23 -9.55 23.63
C THR A 73 1.63 -8.79 22.36
N THR A 74 1.84 -7.48 22.48
CA THR A 74 2.26 -6.60 21.37
C THR A 74 3.52 -7.09 20.65
N SER A 75 4.51 -7.59 21.39
CA SER A 75 5.74 -8.15 20.80
C SER A 75 5.48 -9.41 19.94
N ALA A 76 4.54 -10.25 20.34
CA ALA A 76 4.16 -11.42 19.57
C ALA A 76 3.46 -11.02 18.25
N VAL A 77 2.64 -9.96 18.29
CA VAL A 77 2.01 -9.40 17.09
C VAL A 77 3.05 -8.83 16.13
N GLU A 78 4.03 -8.07 16.64
CA GLU A 78 5.11 -7.52 15.82
C GLU A 78 5.97 -8.61 15.17
N ASN A 79 6.32 -9.65 15.93
CA ASN A 79 7.09 -10.78 15.40
C ASN A 79 6.30 -11.57 14.35
N ALA A 80 5.02 -11.86 14.61
CA ALA A 80 4.16 -12.53 13.64
C ALA A 80 3.99 -11.73 12.35
N PHE A 81 3.93 -10.40 12.45
CA PHE A 81 3.88 -9.52 11.28
C PHE A 81 5.18 -9.58 10.47
N ARG A 82 6.35 -9.57 11.12
CA ARG A 82 7.65 -9.72 10.44
C ARG A 82 7.74 -11.05 9.69
N GLU A 83 7.42 -12.16 10.36
CA GLU A 83 7.40 -13.48 9.75
C GLU A 83 6.44 -13.56 8.56
N PHE A 84 5.28 -12.90 8.65
CA PHE A 84 4.33 -12.82 7.55
C PHE A 84 4.94 -12.09 6.34
N ILE A 85 5.61 -10.95 6.54
CA ILE A 85 6.27 -10.22 5.46
C ILE A 85 7.38 -11.06 4.83
N ASP A 86 8.23 -11.68 5.66
CA ASP A 86 9.37 -12.49 5.18
C ASP A 86 8.92 -13.75 4.42
N SER A 87 7.70 -14.25 4.69
CA SER A 87 7.12 -15.38 3.95
C SER A 87 6.62 -15.02 2.54
N ARG A 88 6.51 -13.73 2.19
CA ARG A 88 5.97 -13.30 0.89
C ARG A 88 7.07 -13.29 -0.18
N THR A 89 6.78 -13.89 -1.31
CA THR A 89 7.64 -13.85 -2.50
C THR A 89 7.41 -12.56 -3.30
N LEU A 90 8.43 -12.12 -4.05
CA LEU A 90 8.41 -10.88 -4.88
C LEU A 90 7.37 -10.88 -6.02
N GLU A 91 6.60 -11.96 -6.19
CA GLU A 91 5.51 -12.03 -7.16
C GLU A 91 4.21 -11.34 -6.68
N PHE A 92 4.28 -10.65 -5.54
CA PHE A 92 3.24 -9.75 -5.02
C PHE A 92 3.50 -8.28 -5.38
#